data_AF-A0A832YSI9-F1
#
_entry.id   AF-A0A832YSI9-F1
#
_cell.length_a   1.000
_cell.length_b   1.000
_cell.length_c   1.000
_cell.angle_alpha   90.00
_cell.angle_beta   90.00
_cell.angle_gamma   90.00
#
_symmetry.space_group_name_H-M   'P 1'
#
loop_
_entity.id
_entity.type
_entity.pdbx_description
1 polymer ?
#
loop_
_entity_poly.entity_id
_entity_poly.type
_entity_poly.pdbx_seq_one_letter_code
_entity_poly.pdbx_strand_id
1 'polypeptide(L)'
;IDYGIHLMHRYEEERKKKNTLTKSIETAVVSTGMAVMATTATTVVGFLALVIAPLPMMANLGKVCGLGIFFCMVSVITLLPALIIIEEKYILPIIKKEKR
;
A
#
# COMPACT_ATOMS: atom_id res chain seq x y z
N ILE A 1 5.72 -4.08 2.40
CA ILE A 1 6.91 -3.19 2.58
C ILE A 1 7.18 -2.44 1.28
N ASP A 2 7.44 -3.15 0.17
CA ASP A 2 7.74 -2.54 -1.13
C ASP A 2 6.64 -1.58 -1.66
N TYR A 3 5.38 -1.98 -1.53
CA TYR A 3 4.22 -1.16 -1.95
C TYR A 3 4.13 0.20 -1.25
N GLY A 4 4.58 0.28 0.01
CA GLY A 4 4.55 1.53 0.76
C GLY A 4 5.60 2.53 0.27
N ILE A 5 6.77 2.02 -0.13
CA ILE A 5 7.83 2.81 -0.74
C ILE A 5 7.36 3.33 -2.10
N HIS A 6 6.72 2.48 -2.91
CA HIS A 6 6.15 2.89 -4.21
C HIS A 6 5.09 3.99 -4.07
N LEU A 7 4.16 3.86 -3.12
CA LEU A 7 3.14 4.89 -2.87
C LEU A 7 3.80 6.21 -2.43
N MET A 8 4.74 6.15 -1.48
CA MET A 8 5.44 7.33 -0.97
C MET A 8 6.24 8.04 -2.06
N HIS A 9 6.96 7.28 -2.88
CA HIS A 9 7.74 7.84 -3.98
C HIS A 9 6.85 8.55 -5.01
N ARG A 10 5.66 7.99 -5.32
CA ARG A 10 4.69 8.64 -6.22
C ARG A 10 4.05 9.86 -5.60
N TYR A 11 3.77 9.83 -4.31
CA TYR A 11 3.31 11.01 -3.57
C TYR A 11 4.33 12.14 -3.63
N GLU A 12 5.62 11.86 -3.40
CA GLU A 12 6.70 12.85 -3.53
C GLU A 12 6.83 13.40 -4.95
N GLU A 13 6.72 12.53 -5.96
CA GLU A 13 6.76 12.92 -7.37
C GLU A 13 5.61 13.88 -7.73
N GLU A 14 4.40 13.61 -7.24
CA GLU A 14 3.24 14.47 -7.41
C GLU A 14 3.33 15.77 -6.59
N ARG A 15 3.98 15.74 -5.43
CA ARG A 15 4.24 16.96 -4.66
C ARG A 15 5.25 17.89 -5.33
N LYS A 16 6.27 17.34 -6.01
CA LYS A 16 7.22 18.14 -6.81
C LYS A 16 6.55 18.88 -7.97
N LYS A 17 5.42 18.37 -8.48
CA LYS A 17 4.62 19.02 -9.54
C LYS A 17 3.76 20.19 -9.05
N LYS A 18 3.88 20.60 -7.77
CA LYS A 18 3.09 21.67 -7.12
C LYS A 18 1.57 21.43 -7.11
N ASN A 19 1.13 20.17 -7.20
CA ASN A 19 -0.27 19.82 -7.05
C ASN A 19 -0.76 20.06 -5.61
N THR A 20 -2.06 20.36 -5.46
CA THR A 20 -2.72 20.43 -4.14
C THR A 20 -2.58 19.08 -3.46
N LEU A 21 -2.34 19.10 -2.15
CA LEU A 21 -2.16 17.90 -1.33
C LEU A 21 -3.13 16.77 -1.68
N THR A 22 -4.43 17.07 -1.62
CA THR A 22 -5.51 16.11 -1.82
C THR A 22 -5.39 15.42 -3.18
N LYS A 23 -5.01 16.19 -4.21
CA LYS A 23 -4.84 15.71 -5.58
C LYS A 23 -3.58 14.87 -5.75
N SER A 24 -2.49 15.22 -5.04
CA SER A 24 -1.24 14.44 -5.03
C SER A 24 -1.43 13.07 -4.37
N ILE A 25 -2.14 13.02 -3.23
CA ILE A 25 -2.45 11.75 -2.55
C ILE A 25 -3.39 10.90 -3.40
N GLU A 26 -4.47 11.49 -3.93
CA GLU A 26 -5.42 10.77 -4.78
C GLU A 26 -4.73 10.17 -6.01
N THR A 27 -3.91 10.95 -6.71
CA THR A 27 -3.18 10.48 -7.90
C THR A 27 -2.16 9.40 -7.55
N ALA A 28 -1.44 9.54 -6.44
CA ALA A 28 -0.50 8.52 -5.96
C ALA A 28 -1.24 7.22 -5.65
N VAL A 29 -2.33 7.28 -4.87
CA VAL A 29 -3.15 6.13 -4.47
C VAL A 29 -3.79 5.45 -5.68
N VAL A 30 -4.37 6.18 -6.62
CA VAL A 30 -5.02 5.57 -7.81
C VAL A 30 -3.98 4.90 -8.71
N SER A 31 -2.84 5.55 -8.95
CA SER A 31 -1.82 5.02 -9.86
C SER A 31 -1.09 3.80 -9.28
N THR A 32 -0.68 3.85 -8.01
CA THR A 32 -0.01 2.70 -7.37
C THR A 32 -1.00 1.67 -6.87
N GLY A 33 -2.18 2.06 -6.43
CA GLY A 33 -3.23 1.15 -5.97
C GLY A 33 -3.59 0.12 -7.03
N MET A 34 -3.83 0.52 -8.29
CA MET A 34 -4.09 -0.42 -9.37
C MET A 34 -2.93 -1.41 -9.60
N ALA A 35 -1.68 -0.91 -9.61
CA ALA A 35 -0.51 -1.77 -9.79
C ALA A 35 -0.32 -2.76 -8.63
N VAL A 36 -0.57 -2.31 -7.39
CA VAL A 36 -0.52 -3.13 -6.17
C VAL A 36 -1.63 -4.19 -6.20
N MET A 37 -2.84 -3.82 -6.61
CA MET A 37 -3.95 -4.77 -6.72
C MET A 37 -3.62 -5.90 -7.71
N ALA A 38 -3.12 -5.55 -8.90
CA ALA A 38 -2.82 -6.53 -9.94
C ALA A 38 -1.71 -7.51 -9.52
N THR A 39 -0.61 -6.98 -8.97
CA THR A 39 0.52 -7.81 -8.50
C THR A 39 0.11 -8.71 -7.34
N THR A 40 -0.56 -8.16 -6.32
CA THR A 40 -1.04 -8.90 -5.15
C THR A 40 -2.05 -9.98 -5.56
N ALA A 41 -3.01 -9.66 -6.43
CA ALA A 41 -3.98 -10.62 -6.93
C ALA A 41 -3.28 -11.82 -7.59
N THR A 42 -2.23 -11.57 -8.37
CA THR A 42 -1.44 -12.62 -9.03
C THR A 42 -0.71 -13.48 -8.00
N THR A 43 -0.14 -12.86 -6.96
CA THR A 43 0.51 -13.57 -5.85
C THR A 43 -0.47 -14.43 -5.06
N VAL A 44 -1.65 -13.91 -4.72
CA VAL A 44 -2.71 -14.66 -4.02
C VAL A 44 -3.13 -15.86 -4.86
N VAL A 45 -3.34 -15.69 -6.17
CA VAL A 45 -3.64 -16.81 -7.08
C VAL A 45 -2.53 -17.86 -7.08
N GLY A 46 -1.25 -17.44 -7.09
CA GLY A 46 -0.11 -18.35 -6.98
C GLY A 46 -0.08 -19.16 -5.68
N PHE A 47 -0.36 -18.53 -4.54
CA PHE A 47 -0.46 -19.23 -3.25
C PHE A 47 -1.71 -20.12 -3.15
N LEU A 48 -2.82 -19.71 -3.78
CA LEU A 48 -4.03 -20.53 -3.84
C LEU A 48 -3.82 -21.78 -4.71
N ALA A 49 -2.97 -21.73 -5.73
CA ALA A 49 -2.61 -22.91 -6.51
C ALA A 49 -1.95 -24.01 -5.64
N LEU A 50 -1.21 -23.63 -4.59
CA LEU A 50 -0.63 -24.57 -3.62
C LEU A 50 -1.69 -25.32 -2.80
N VAL A 51 -2.93 -24.81 -2.73
CA VAL A 51 -4.05 -25.47 -2.03
C VAL A 51 -4.50 -26.74 -2.74
N ILE A 52 -4.26 -26.83 -4.04
CA ILE A 52 -4.57 -28.01 -4.87
C ILE A 52 -3.53 -29.12 -4.64
N ALA A 53 -2.39 -28.81 -4.01
CA ALA A 53 -1.34 -29.79 -3.78
C ALA A 53 -1.83 -30.94 -2.85
N PRO A 54 -1.48 -32.20 -3.15
CA PRO A 54 -1.91 -33.37 -2.37
C PRO A 54 -1.27 -33.43 -0.98
N LEU A 55 -0.26 -32.61 -0.71
CA LEU A 55 0.41 -32.51 0.58
C LEU A 55 -0.33 -31.51 1.49
N PRO A 56 -0.93 -31.95 2.62
CA PRO A 56 -1.73 -31.08 3.49
C PRO A 56 -0.93 -29.92 4.09
N MET A 57 0.38 -30.08 4.27
CA MET A 57 1.28 -29.01 4.70
C MET A 57 1.30 -27.84 3.69
N MET A 58 1.39 -28.14 2.39
CA MET A 58 1.43 -27.13 1.33
C MET A 58 0.10 -26.40 1.19
N ALA A 59 -1.02 -27.12 1.35
CA ALA A 59 -2.33 -26.51 1.30
C ALA A 59 -2.60 -25.54 2.47
N ASN A 60 -2.14 -25.89 3.68
CA ASN A 60 -2.24 -24.98 4.82
C ASN A 60 -1.34 -23.75 4.66
N LEU A 61 -0.12 -23.92 4.14
CA LEU A 61 0.78 -22.81 3.84
C LEU A 61 0.16 -21.85 2.80
N GLY A 62 -0.39 -22.40 1.70
CA GLY A 62 -1.07 -21.62 0.67
C GLY A 62 -2.22 -20.77 1.21
N LYS A 63 -3.06 -21.33 2.09
CA LYS A 63 -4.17 -20.61 2.73
C LYS A 63 -3.67 -19.47 3.64
N VAL A 64 -2.72 -19.74 4.52
CA VAL A 64 -2.21 -18.75 5.48
C VAL A 64 -1.49 -17.62 4.76
N CYS A 65 -0.62 -17.94 3.81
CA CYS A 65 0.08 -16.94 3.01
C CYS A 65 -0.87 -16.13 2.14
N GLY A 66 -1.83 -16.77 1.46
CA GLY A 66 -2.82 -16.09 0.63
C GLY A 66 -3.66 -15.09 1.42
N LEU A 67 -4.18 -15.49 2.59
CA LEU A 67 -4.91 -14.59 3.49
C LEU A 67 -4.02 -13.46 4.02
N GLY A 68 -2.80 -13.77 4.46
CA GLY A 68 -1.87 -12.76 4.97
C GLY A 68 -1.54 -11.68 3.94
N ILE A 69 -1.29 -12.09 2.69
CA ILE A 69 -1.01 -11.17 1.59
C ILE A 69 -2.23 -10.29 1.28
N PHE A 70 -3.44 -10.88 1.28
CA PHE A 70 -4.68 -10.14 1.08
C PHE A 70 -4.88 -9.05 2.14
N PHE A 71 -4.74 -9.39 3.44
CA PHE A 71 -4.85 -8.42 4.53
C PHE A 71 -3.75 -7.35 4.46
N CYS A 72 -2.54 -7.72 4.05
CA CYS A 72 -1.43 -6.80 3.90
C CYS A 72 -1.70 -5.77 2.79
N MET A 73 -2.26 -6.19 1.66
CA MET A 73 -2.69 -5.30 0.58
C MET A 73 -3.79 -4.33 1.04
N VAL A 74 -4.83 -4.84 1.71
CA VAL A 74 -5.91 -4.01 2.26
C VAL A 74 -5.33 -2.96 3.23
N SER A 75 -4.41 -3.39 4.10
CA SER A 75 -3.74 -2.49 5.04
C SER A 75 -2.95 -1.40 4.32
N VAL A 76 -2.13 -1.74 3.31
CA VAL A 76 -1.35 -0.72 2.59
C VAL A 76 -2.25 0.30 1.87
N ILE A 77 -3.34 -0.15 1.23
CA ILE A 77 -4.26 0.74 0.50
C ILE A 77 -5.07 1.64 1.45
N THR A 78 -5.27 1.23 2.71
CA THR A 78 -6.10 1.97 3.67
C THR A 78 -5.28 2.72 4.73
N LEU A 79 -4.41 2.03 5.47
CA LEU A 79 -3.60 2.61 6.54
C LEU A 79 -2.59 3.62 6.00
N LEU A 80 -1.92 3.33 4.89
CA LEU A 80 -0.84 4.19 4.40
C LEU A 80 -1.34 5.59 3.97
N PRO A 81 -2.40 5.73 3.14
CA PRO A 81 -2.94 7.06 2.84
C PRO A 81 -3.54 7.74 4.08
N ALA A 82 -4.16 6.99 5.00
CA ALA A 82 -4.65 7.56 6.25
C ALA A 82 -3.50 8.16 7.09
N LEU A 83 -2.36 7.48 7.14
CA LEU A 83 -1.18 7.92 7.88
C LEU A 83 -0.54 9.15 7.23
N ILE A 84 -0.45 9.20 5.90
CA ILE A 84 0.02 10.39 5.15
C ILE A 84 -0.90 11.59 5.41
N ILE A 85 -2.22 11.39 5.42
CA ILE A 85 -3.19 12.46 5.73
C ILE A 85 -2.99 12.99 7.15
N ILE A 86 -2.75 12.10 8.13
CA ILE A 86 -2.50 12.49 9.52
C ILE A 86 -1.18 13.26 9.64
N GLU A 87 -0.11 12.76 9.05
CA GLU A 87 1.20 13.41 9.05
C GLU A 87 1.10 14.83 8.48
N GLU A 88 0.38 14.99 7.38
CA GLU A 88 0.27 16.30 6.75
C GLU A 88 -0.65 17.26 7.51
N LYS A 89 -1.71 16.76 8.11
CA LYS A 89 -2.67 17.58 8.85
C LYS A 89 -2.16 17.99 10.23
N TYR A 90 -1.33 17.17 10.88
CA TYR A 90 -0.90 17.39 12.26
C TYR A 90 0.61 17.59 12.42
N ILE A 91 1.46 16.84 11.71
CA ILE A 91 2.92 16.85 11.93
C ILE A 91 3.58 18.02 11.18
N LEU A 92 3.24 18.22 9.90
CA LEU A 92 3.79 19.32 9.10
C LEU A 92 3.54 20.73 9.67
N PRO A 93 2.34 21.08 10.21
CA PRO A 93 2.14 22.38 10.84
C PRO A 93 2.90 22.54 12.16
N ILE A 94 3.18 21.45 12.90
CA ILE A 94 3.99 21.48 14.13
C ILE A 94 5.46 21.76 13.78
N ILE A 95 6.04 21.04 12.82
CA ILE A 95 7.43 21.24 12.39
C ILE A 95 7.66 22.65 11.81
N LYS A 96 6.67 23.19 11.08
CA LYS A 96 6.76 24.56 10.55
C LYS A 96 6.69 25.63 11.65
N LYS A 97 6.10 25.32 12.80
CA LYS A 97 6.01 26.20 13.97
C LYS A 97 7.31 26.22 14.78
N GLU A 98 8.00 25.08 14.84
CA GLU A 98 9.32 24.93 15.49
C GLU A 98 10.45 25.69 14.75
N LYS A 99 10.30 25.87 13.43
CA LYS A 99 11.30 26.53 12.56
C LYS A 99 11.14 28.05 12.43
N ARG A 100 10.21 28.67 13.16
CA ARG A 100 9.97 30.12 13.19
C ARG A 100 10.33 30.70 14.54
#